data_AF-A0A7C5Y3V4-F1
#
_entry.id   AF-A0A7C5Y3V4-F1
#
_cell.length_a   1.000
_cell.length_b   1.000
_cell.length_c   1.000
_cell.angle_alpha   90.00
_cell.angle_beta   90.00
_cell.angle_gamma   90.00
#
_symmetry.space_group_name_H-M   'P 1'
#
loop_
_entity.id
_entity.type
_entity.pdbx_description
1 polymer ?
#
loop_
_entity_poly.entity_id
_entity_poly.type
_entity_poly.pdbx_seq_one_letter_code
_entity_poly.pdbx_strand_id
1 'polypeptide(L)'
;MFIFDWQNTYLLMFILYILPSLLFIFKRLGNLNPVERFLVAIPINFISVSILTTILGFVFGALSITVVIISYIIYLIILLYWTFQNFKAGEISVKFDMSSQEIILSIFLILLILSNWNLRVFSFSPIYYEFDPYFYLDGVKYLLYYGVIPESDDSAWNPYNVSTHRNPPLYHYTIGSWYLYLYGNSIDSIKLSATANILPPLNSVMMLIGFYMLALALSNNRILALVFTYFVSLIPIFILKFQAGVFEYQPMNFFLFTFLIASFVLYIKTKEIIFLYSTSLTYAAVLMGAVAIPAILLTFILMTLMMYIKYRYD
;
A
#
# COMPACT_ATOMS: atom_id res chain seq x y z
N MET A 1 -5.75 -10.79 -29.79
CA MET A 1 -5.38 -11.32 -28.46
C MET A 1 -4.34 -10.36 -27.90
N PHE A 2 -4.67 -9.55 -26.90
CA PHE A 2 -3.71 -8.62 -26.30
C PHE A 2 -2.75 -9.42 -25.42
N ILE A 3 -1.49 -9.53 -25.84
CA ILE A 3 -0.43 -10.13 -25.00
C ILE A 3 0.00 -9.03 -24.04
N PHE A 4 -0.72 -8.90 -22.93
CA PHE A 4 -0.27 -8.09 -21.82
C PHE A 4 0.90 -8.82 -21.16
N ASP A 5 2.07 -8.19 -21.10
CA ASP A 5 3.24 -8.78 -20.47
C ASP A 5 3.15 -8.64 -18.95
N TRP A 6 2.41 -9.58 -18.37
CA TRP A 6 2.25 -9.76 -16.95
C TRP A 6 3.58 -9.80 -16.20
N GLN A 7 4.60 -10.42 -16.81
CA GLN A 7 5.87 -10.67 -16.16
C GLN A 7 6.55 -9.35 -15.80
N ASN A 8 6.50 -8.36 -16.70
CA ASN A 8 7.09 -7.04 -16.46
C ASN A 8 6.37 -6.27 -15.34
N THR A 9 5.05 -6.42 -15.24
CA THR A 9 4.28 -5.72 -14.18
C THR A 9 4.53 -6.35 -12.81
N TYR A 10 4.59 -7.68 -12.71
CA TYR A 10 4.97 -8.37 -11.49
C TYR A 10 6.42 -8.09 -11.08
N LEU A 11 7.33 -8.10 -12.06
CA LEU A 11 8.74 -7.77 -11.84
C LEU A 11 8.90 -6.35 -11.33
N LEU A 12 8.10 -5.40 -11.83
CA LEU A 12 8.09 -4.04 -11.32
C LEU A 12 7.71 -3.97 -9.85
N MET A 13 6.55 -4.54 -9.51
CA MET A 13 6.07 -4.54 -8.12
C MET A 13 7.08 -5.21 -7.20
N PHE A 14 7.74 -6.26 -7.69
CA PHE A 14 8.82 -6.93 -6.98
C PHE A 14 10.03 -6.00 -6.76
N ILE A 15 10.55 -5.36 -7.80
CA ILE A 15 11.73 -4.49 -7.69
C ILE A 15 11.44 -3.25 -6.83
N LEU A 16 10.30 -2.59 -7.03
CA LEU A 16 10.02 -1.32 -6.35
C LEU A 16 9.62 -1.49 -4.88
N TYR A 17 8.91 -2.56 -4.54
CA TYR A 17 8.29 -2.67 -3.22
C TYR A 17 8.81 -3.87 -2.42
N ILE A 18 9.05 -5.00 -3.07
CA ILE A 18 9.48 -6.22 -2.39
C ILE A 18 10.99 -6.22 -2.14
N LEU A 19 11.80 -5.87 -3.13
CA LEU A 19 13.26 -5.88 -2.97
C LEU A 19 13.74 -4.94 -1.85
N PRO A 20 13.25 -3.69 -1.73
CA PRO A 20 13.64 -2.83 -0.62
C PRO A 20 13.13 -3.35 0.73
N SER A 21 12.08 -4.19 0.75
CA SER A 21 11.56 -4.82 1.97
C SER A 21 12.56 -5.80 2.58
N LEU A 22 13.47 -6.35 1.79
CA LEU A 22 14.52 -7.23 2.30
C LEU A 22 15.43 -6.52 3.31
N LEU A 23 15.64 -5.21 3.17
CA LEU A 23 16.46 -4.43 4.09
C LEU A 23 15.87 -4.36 5.51
N PHE A 24 14.57 -4.60 5.67
CA PHE A 24 13.91 -4.67 6.97
C PHE A 24 14.05 -6.02 7.68
N ILE A 25 14.41 -7.10 6.96
CA ILE A 25 14.61 -8.43 7.55
C ILE A 25 15.72 -8.40 8.60
N PHE A 26 16.70 -7.52 8.41
CA PHE A 26 17.90 -7.47 9.23
C PHE A 26 17.66 -6.79 10.59
N LYS A 27 16.63 -5.95 10.74
CA LYS A 27 16.37 -5.25 12.01
C LYS A 27 15.42 -6.06 12.88
N ARG A 28 15.76 -6.32 14.14
CA ARG A 28 14.81 -6.92 15.09
C ARG A 28 13.70 -5.90 15.37
N LEU A 29 12.45 -6.28 15.11
CA LEU A 29 11.28 -5.43 15.32
C LEU A 29 10.39 -6.10 16.37
N GLY A 30 10.62 -5.78 17.63
CA GLY A 30 9.96 -6.48 18.74
C GLY A 30 10.08 -8.00 18.66
N ASN A 31 8.94 -8.68 18.73
CA ASN A 31 8.83 -10.15 18.70
C ASN A 31 8.52 -10.72 17.31
N LEU A 32 8.61 -9.92 16.25
CA LEU A 32 8.32 -10.38 14.89
C LEU A 32 9.42 -11.27 14.35
N ASN A 33 9.03 -12.39 13.74
CA ASN A 33 9.94 -13.28 13.06
C ASN A 33 10.43 -12.63 11.71
N PRO A 34 11.48 -13.16 11.07
CA PRO A 34 11.98 -12.63 9.79
C PRO A 34 10.91 -12.44 8.69
N VAL A 35 9.97 -13.38 8.56
CA VAL A 35 8.90 -13.32 7.54
C VAL A 35 7.91 -12.21 7.86
N GLU A 36 7.49 -12.09 9.11
CA GLU A 36 6.60 -11.02 9.58
C GLU A 36 7.21 -9.64 9.37
N ARG A 37 8.52 -9.49 9.64
CA ARG A 37 9.26 -8.25 9.39
C ARG A 37 9.29 -7.87 7.92
N PHE A 38 9.56 -8.84 7.05
CA PHE A 38 9.51 -8.66 5.61
C PHE A 38 8.10 -8.22 5.15
N LEU A 39 7.06 -8.89 5.64
CA LEU A 39 5.67 -8.57 5.27
C LEU A 39 5.26 -7.17 5.72
N VAL A 40 5.65 -6.73 6.92
CA VAL A 40 5.38 -5.35 7.41
C VAL A 40 6.05 -4.30 6.53
N ALA A 41 7.24 -4.58 6.00
CA ALA A 41 7.96 -3.63 5.17
C ALA A 41 7.29 -3.38 3.81
N ILE A 42 6.54 -4.35 3.28
CA ILE A 42 5.87 -4.21 1.98
C ILE A 42 4.90 -3.00 1.97
N PRO A 43 3.91 -2.91 2.89
CA PRO A 43 3.07 -1.72 3.01
C PRO A 43 3.84 -0.41 3.23
N ILE A 44 4.87 -0.43 4.08
CA ILE A 44 5.67 0.77 4.39
C ILE A 44 6.34 1.30 3.11
N ASN A 45 6.94 0.41 2.32
CA ASN A 45 7.59 0.76 1.06
C ASN A 45 6.59 1.28 0.03
N PHE A 46 5.47 0.57 -0.13
CA PHE A 46 4.40 0.96 -1.04
C PHE A 46 3.89 2.38 -0.75
N ILE A 47 3.59 2.65 0.53
CA ILE A 47 3.12 3.97 0.96
C ILE A 47 4.22 5.03 0.80
N SER A 48 5.45 4.75 1.22
CA SER A 48 6.55 5.72 1.19
C SER A 48 6.83 6.22 -0.22
N VAL A 49 6.95 5.31 -1.18
CA VAL A 49 7.19 5.66 -2.59
C VAL A 49 6.00 6.44 -3.16
N SER A 50 4.77 5.99 -2.88
CA SER A 50 3.55 6.65 -3.38
C SER A 50 3.42 8.09 -2.86
N ILE A 51 3.66 8.31 -1.56
CA ILE A 51 3.66 9.65 -0.96
C ILE A 51 4.76 10.51 -1.57
N LEU A 52 5.99 9.99 -1.67
CA LEU A 52 7.12 10.74 -2.17
C LEU A 52 6.92 11.18 -3.63
N THR A 53 6.40 10.29 -4.48
CA THR A 53 6.04 10.63 -5.86
C THR A 53 4.93 11.66 -5.93
N THR A 54 3.93 11.56 -5.06
CA THR A 54 2.86 12.56 -4.99
C THR A 54 3.41 13.93 -4.58
N ILE A 55 4.23 14.00 -3.53
CA ILE A 55 4.85 15.24 -3.05
C ILE A 55 5.74 15.86 -4.14
N LEU A 56 6.64 15.08 -4.74
CA LEU A 56 7.52 15.61 -5.77
C LEU A 56 6.75 16.02 -7.02
N GLY A 57 5.68 15.30 -7.38
CA GLY A 57 4.78 15.70 -8.45
C GLY A 57 4.13 17.07 -8.20
N PHE A 58 3.73 17.37 -6.96
CA PHE A 58 3.26 18.71 -6.59
C PHE A 58 4.39 19.75 -6.60
N VAL A 59 5.56 19.44 -6.06
CA VAL A 59 6.71 20.37 -5.99
C VAL A 59 7.21 20.76 -7.38
N PHE A 60 7.31 19.81 -8.31
CA PHE A 60 7.73 20.06 -9.68
C PHE A 60 6.59 20.47 -10.61
N GLY A 61 5.35 20.53 -10.10
CA GLY A 61 4.16 20.96 -10.83
C GLY A 61 3.67 19.98 -11.90
N ALA A 62 4.28 18.80 -12.04
CA ALA A 62 3.87 17.77 -12.98
C ALA A 62 4.38 16.38 -12.58
N LEU A 63 3.53 15.35 -12.70
CA LEU A 63 3.99 13.97 -12.74
C LEU A 63 4.74 13.72 -14.05
N SER A 64 5.96 13.18 -13.96
CA SER A 64 6.77 12.77 -15.10
C SER A 64 7.62 11.56 -14.74
N ILE A 65 8.16 10.85 -15.74
CA ILE A 65 9.07 9.72 -15.50
C ILE A 65 10.28 10.13 -14.66
N THR A 66 10.80 11.34 -14.85
CA THR A 66 11.90 11.90 -14.06
C THR A 66 11.50 12.02 -12.58
N VAL A 67 10.31 12.53 -12.29
CA VAL A 67 9.79 12.61 -10.91
C VAL A 67 9.68 11.23 -10.29
N VAL A 68 9.16 10.24 -11.03
CA VAL A 68 9.04 8.85 -10.55
C VAL A 68 10.41 8.27 -10.20
N ILE A 69 11.39 8.40 -11.09
CA ILE A 69 12.76 7.88 -10.87
C ILE A 69 13.43 8.58 -9.68
N ILE A 70 13.36 9.92 -9.62
CA ILE A 70 13.93 10.69 -8.50
C ILE A 70 13.28 10.29 -7.17
N SER A 71 11.96 10.11 -7.15
CA SER A 71 11.25 9.63 -5.95
C SER A 71 11.82 8.30 -5.48
N TYR A 72 11.98 7.34 -6.39
CA TYR A 72 12.51 6.03 -6.06
C TYR A 72 13.96 6.08 -5.58
N ILE A 73 14.82 6.89 -6.22
CA ILE A 73 16.22 7.08 -5.80
C ILE A 73 16.30 7.70 -4.41
N ILE A 74 15.55 8.77 -4.15
CA ILE A 74 15.51 9.41 -2.82
C ILE A 74 15.02 8.41 -1.77
N TYR A 75 13.98 7.64 -2.08
CA TYR A 75 13.49 6.59 -1.20
C TYR A 75 14.56 5.54 -0.87
N LEU A 76 15.27 5.03 -1.88
CA LEU A 76 16.36 4.08 -1.68
C LEU A 76 17.51 4.68 -0.85
N ILE A 77 17.88 5.94 -1.07
CA ILE A 77 18.90 6.62 -0.28
C ILE A 77 18.48 6.71 1.19
N ILE A 78 17.25 7.13 1.47
CA ILE A 78 16.70 7.20 2.84
C ILE A 78 16.75 5.83 3.50
N LEU A 79 16.30 4.80 2.77
CA LEU A 79 16.25 3.43 3.29
C LEU A 79 17.65 2.86 3.56
N LEU A 80 18.59 3.07 2.64
CA LEU A 80 19.99 2.66 2.81
C LEU A 80 20.62 3.41 3.98
N TYR A 81 20.46 4.73 4.06
CA TYR A 81 20.97 5.53 5.16
C TYR A 81 20.43 5.04 6.51
N TRP A 82 19.11 4.83 6.60
CA TRP A 82 18.49 4.27 7.80
C TRP A 82 19.04 2.90 8.14
N THR A 83 19.19 2.02 7.15
CA THR A 83 19.81 0.70 7.31
C THR A 83 21.22 0.85 7.89
N PHE A 84 22.10 1.62 7.24
CA PHE A 84 23.49 1.83 7.68
C PHE A 84 23.60 2.43 9.09
N GLN A 85 22.76 3.38 9.48
CA GLN A 85 22.78 3.96 10.83
C GLN A 85 22.38 2.96 11.92
N ASN A 86 21.58 1.95 11.57
CA ASN A 86 21.11 0.94 12.51
C ASN A 86 21.96 -0.34 12.51
N PHE A 87 22.93 -0.50 11.60
CA PHE A 87 23.84 -1.65 11.56
C PHE A 87 25.26 -1.25 11.95
N LYS A 88 25.81 -1.91 12.98
CA LYS A 88 27.25 -1.90 13.20
C LYS A 88 27.93 -2.78 12.14
N ALA A 89 28.98 -2.26 11.51
CA ALA A 89 29.77 -3.01 10.53
C ALA A 89 30.24 -4.34 11.16
N GLY A 90 29.86 -5.48 10.56
CA GLY A 90 30.18 -6.82 11.03
C GLY A 90 29.04 -7.60 11.73
N GLU A 91 27.91 -6.95 12.08
CA GLU A 91 26.77 -7.61 12.73
C GLU A 91 25.70 -8.15 11.75
N ILE A 92 25.94 -8.06 10.44
CA ILE A 92 25.03 -8.58 9.41
C ILE A 92 25.18 -10.11 9.33
N SER A 93 24.73 -10.81 10.37
CA SER A 93 24.47 -12.24 10.31
C SER A 93 22.97 -12.44 10.20
N VAL A 94 22.49 -12.89 9.04
CA VAL A 94 21.10 -13.29 8.86
C VAL A 94 20.91 -14.63 9.55
N LYS A 95 20.73 -14.60 10.87
CA LYS A 95 20.29 -15.77 11.60
C LYS A 95 18.78 -15.85 11.47
N PHE A 96 18.30 -16.73 10.60
CA PHE A 96 16.91 -17.20 10.60
C PHE A 96 16.72 -18.11 11.81
N ASP A 97 16.84 -17.53 13.01
CA ASP A 97 16.58 -18.24 14.25
C ASP A 97 15.07 -18.29 14.44
N MET A 98 14.46 -19.29 13.83
CA MET A 98 13.03 -19.58 13.92
C MET A 98 12.86 -21.01 14.41
N SER A 99 11.96 -21.19 15.38
CA SER A 99 11.52 -22.54 15.75
C SER A 99 10.80 -23.23 14.58
N SER A 100 10.79 -24.57 14.58
CA SER A 100 10.05 -25.34 13.55
C SER A 100 8.57 -24.94 13.48
N GLN A 101 7.97 -24.60 14.63
CA GLN A 101 6.61 -24.09 14.69
C GLN A 101 6.46 -22.74 13.98
N GLU A 102 7.38 -21.78 14.20
CA GLU A 102 7.35 -20.49 13.52
C GLU A 102 7.55 -20.61 12.01
N ILE A 103 8.38 -21.54 11.55
CA ILE A 103 8.56 -21.84 10.13
C ILE A 103 7.23 -22.30 9.52
N ILE A 104 6.57 -23.28 10.16
CA ILE A 104 5.28 -23.81 9.69
C ILE A 104 4.23 -22.69 9.63
N LEU A 105 4.11 -21.89 10.70
CA LEU A 105 3.15 -20.78 10.74
C LEU A 105 3.45 -19.71 9.67
N SER A 106 4.73 -19.43 9.40
CA SER A 106 5.13 -18.49 8.35
C SER A 106 4.80 -19.02 6.95
N ILE A 107 4.96 -20.33 6.71
CA ILE A 107 4.54 -20.97 5.45
C ILE A 107 3.02 -20.83 5.28
N PHE A 108 2.23 -21.10 6.32
CA PHE A 108 0.78 -20.92 6.27
C PHE A 108 0.38 -19.47 6.00
N LEU A 109 1.06 -18.49 6.61
CA LEU A 109 0.82 -17.06 6.33
C LEU A 109 1.09 -16.72 4.86
N ILE A 110 2.22 -17.20 4.31
CA ILE A 110 2.57 -16.98 2.91
C ILE A 110 1.54 -17.63 1.98
N LEU A 111 1.17 -18.89 2.24
CA LEU A 111 0.15 -19.59 1.44
C LEU A 111 -1.20 -18.88 1.50
N LEU A 112 -1.57 -18.34 2.66
CA LEU A 112 -2.79 -17.56 2.82
C LEU A 112 -2.74 -16.26 1.99
N ILE A 113 -1.62 -15.53 2.03
CA ILE A 113 -1.42 -14.31 1.22
C ILE A 113 -1.48 -14.63 -0.27
N LEU A 114 -0.80 -15.68 -0.72
CA LEU A 114 -0.81 -16.11 -2.12
C LEU A 114 -2.21 -16.56 -2.55
N SER A 115 -2.93 -17.29 -1.70
CA SER A 115 -4.32 -17.68 -1.99
C SER A 115 -5.23 -16.46 -2.09
N ASN A 116 -5.08 -15.49 -1.17
CA ASN A 116 -5.82 -14.24 -1.16
C ASN A 116 -5.59 -13.41 -2.43
N TRP A 117 -4.34 -13.34 -2.90
CA TRP A 117 -3.96 -12.73 -4.17
C TRP A 117 -4.62 -13.46 -5.35
N ASN A 118 -4.45 -14.78 -5.44
CA ASN A 118 -4.93 -15.58 -6.55
C ASN A 118 -6.46 -15.50 -6.71
N LEU A 119 -7.20 -15.54 -5.61
CA LEU A 119 -8.67 -15.40 -5.62
C LEU A 119 -9.16 -14.09 -6.23
N ARG A 120 -8.35 -13.02 -6.15
CA ARG A 120 -8.73 -11.66 -6.59
C ARG A 120 -8.18 -11.31 -7.96
N VAL A 121 -7.01 -11.83 -8.31
CA VAL A 121 -6.43 -11.61 -9.65
C VAL A 121 -7.07 -12.47 -10.72
N PHE A 122 -7.82 -13.51 -10.36
CA PHE A 122 -8.47 -14.40 -11.33
C PHE A 122 -9.47 -13.69 -12.25
N SER A 123 -10.08 -12.59 -11.76
CA SER A 123 -10.98 -11.73 -12.52
C SER A 123 -10.26 -10.63 -13.29
N PHE A 124 -8.94 -10.73 -13.46
CA PHE A 124 -8.21 -9.68 -14.15
C PHE A 124 -8.61 -9.60 -15.62
N SER A 125 -8.88 -8.38 -16.05
CA SER A 125 -9.17 -8.00 -17.42
C SER A 125 -8.77 -6.53 -17.59
N PRO A 126 -8.29 -6.08 -18.77
CA PRO A 126 -8.14 -4.66 -19.05
C PRO A 126 -9.49 -3.93 -19.21
N ILE A 127 -10.61 -4.64 -19.08
CA ILE A 127 -11.97 -4.11 -19.13
C ILE A 127 -12.55 -4.25 -17.72
N TYR A 128 -13.03 -3.15 -17.14
CA TYR A 128 -13.62 -3.14 -15.82
C TYR A 128 -15.04 -3.72 -15.83
N TYR A 129 -15.46 -4.26 -14.68
CA TYR A 129 -16.82 -4.80 -14.52
C TYR A 129 -17.86 -3.74 -14.15
N GLU A 130 -17.39 -2.62 -13.60
CA GLU A 130 -18.21 -1.50 -13.11
C GLU A 130 -17.86 -0.22 -13.87
N PHE A 131 -18.73 0.79 -13.80
CA PHE A 131 -18.53 2.07 -14.49
C PHE A 131 -17.59 3.03 -13.75
N ASP A 132 -17.62 3.03 -12.41
CA ASP A 132 -16.81 3.92 -11.57
C ASP A 132 -15.30 3.85 -11.87
N PRO A 133 -14.69 2.66 -12.08
CA PRO A 133 -13.29 2.53 -12.51
C PRO A 133 -12.88 3.39 -13.72
N TYR A 134 -13.78 3.57 -14.69
CA TYR A 134 -13.48 4.37 -15.88
C TYR A 134 -13.30 5.85 -15.54
N PHE A 135 -14.16 6.38 -14.66
CA PHE A 135 -14.06 7.74 -14.16
C PHE A 135 -12.76 7.96 -13.37
N TYR A 136 -12.39 7.04 -12.48
CA TYR A 136 -11.12 7.15 -11.74
C TYR A 136 -9.90 7.05 -12.66
N LEU A 137 -9.97 6.23 -13.72
CA LEU A 137 -8.89 6.10 -14.69
C LEU A 137 -8.68 7.38 -15.50
N ASP A 138 -9.74 8.15 -15.79
CA ASP A 138 -9.62 9.43 -16.49
C ASP A 138 -8.82 10.46 -15.69
N GLY A 139 -8.96 10.48 -14.36
CA GLY A 139 -8.07 11.26 -13.49
C GLY A 139 -6.60 10.91 -13.66
N VAL A 140 -6.28 9.61 -13.80
CA VAL A 140 -4.91 9.16 -14.10
C VAL A 140 -4.48 9.56 -15.50
N LYS A 141 -5.37 9.52 -16.50
CA LYS A 141 -5.05 9.98 -17.86
C LYS A 141 -4.71 11.46 -17.87
N TYR A 142 -5.50 12.32 -17.22
CA TYR A 142 -5.17 13.74 -17.09
C TYR A 142 -3.79 13.95 -16.47
N LEU A 143 -3.50 13.23 -15.40
CA LEU A 143 -2.20 13.27 -14.74
C LEU A 143 -1.05 12.85 -15.66
N LEU A 144 -1.24 11.84 -16.51
CA LEU A 144 -0.23 11.36 -17.46
C LEU A 144 -0.05 12.29 -18.68
N TYR A 145 -1.13 12.88 -19.20
CA TYR A 145 -1.08 13.77 -20.36
C TYR A 145 -0.57 15.17 -20.01
N TYR A 146 -1.04 15.73 -18.90
CA TYR A 146 -0.80 17.14 -18.54
C TYR A 146 0.12 17.29 -17.33
N GLY A 147 0.51 16.19 -16.68
CA GLY A 147 1.27 16.21 -15.43
C GLY A 147 0.43 16.56 -14.20
N VAL A 148 -0.80 17.05 -14.39
CA VAL A 148 -1.72 17.48 -13.32
C VAL A 148 -3.16 17.15 -13.68
N ILE A 149 -4.02 17.05 -12.66
CA ILE A 149 -5.46 16.92 -12.85
C ILE A 149 -6.09 18.32 -12.81
N PRO A 150 -6.75 18.76 -13.90
CA PRO A 150 -7.34 20.09 -13.96
C PRO A 150 -8.43 20.26 -12.90
N GLU A 151 -8.74 21.50 -12.53
CA GLU A 151 -9.78 21.78 -11.53
C GLU A 151 -11.15 21.34 -11.97
N SER A 152 -11.44 21.64 -13.22
CA SER A 152 -12.65 21.24 -13.91
C SER A 152 -12.30 20.76 -15.31
N ASP A 153 -13.20 19.96 -15.87
CA ASP A 153 -13.14 19.52 -17.25
C ASP A 153 -14.54 19.39 -17.85
N ASP A 154 -14.60 19.44 -19.18
CA ASP A 154 -15.84 19.46 -19.95
C ASP A 154 -16.31 18.04 -20.35
N SER A 155 -15.82 17.00 -19.66
CA SER A 155 -16.10 15.61 -20.03
C SER A 155 -17.52 15.15 -19.70
N ALA A 156 -18.21 15.85 -18.78
CA ALA A 156 -19.53 15.48 -18.29
C ALA A 156 -20.41 16.70 -18.01
N TRP A 157 -21.71 16.44 -17.77
CA TRP A 157 -22.72 17.43 -17.38
C TRP A 157 -23.04 18.53 -18.41
N ASN A 158 -23.04 18.19 -19.71
CA ASN A 158 -23.50 19.09 -20.78
C ASN A 158 -24.94 19.60 -20.52
N PRO A 159 -25.23 20.91 -20.57
CA PRO A 159 -24.39 22.02 -21.08
C PRO A 159 -23.59 22.78 -20.01
N TYR A 160 -23.65 22.37 -18.75
CA TYR A 160 -22.92 23.04 -17.67
C TYR A 160 -21.41 22.80 -17.77
N ASN A 161 -20.98 21.64 -18.27
CA ASN A 161 -19.58 21.27 -18.51
C ASN A 161 -18.66 21.49 -17.30
N VAL A 162 -19.17 21.32 -16.08
CA VAL A 162 -18.36 21.39 -14.86
C VAL A 162 -18.27 20.00 -14.26
N SER A 163 -17.35 19.19 -14.77
CA SER A 163 -16.92 17.94 -14.14
C SER A 163 -15.57 18.15 -13.45
N THR A 164 -15.20 17.25 -12.54
CA THR A 164 -13.84 17.21 -12.00
C THR A 164 -13.43 15.78 -11.71
N HIS A 165 -12.23 15.43 -12.12
CA HIS A 165 -11.58 14.18 -11.73
C HIS A 165 -10.57 14.38 -10.59
N ARG A 166 -10.58 15.56 -9.94
CA ARG A 166 -9.78 15.81 -8.74
C ARG A 166 -10.35 15.00 -7.56
N ASN A 167 -9.81 13.82 -7.41
CA ASN A 167 -9.99 12.97 -6.24
C ASN A 167 -8.69 12.92 -5.42
N PRO A 168 -8.67 12.27 -4.24
CA PRO A 168 -7.47 12.19 -3.41
C PRO A 168 -6.24 11.76 -4.21
N PRO A 169 -5.16 12.57 -4.22
CA PRO A 169 -4.11 12.47 -5.21
C PRO A 169 -3.29 11.18 -5.10
N LEU A 170 -3.11 10.63 -3.90
CA LEU A 170 -2.22 9.48 -3.69
C LEU A 170 -2.53 8.33 -4.65
N TYR A 171 -3.82 8.04 -4.84
CA TYR A 171 -4.29 6.95 -5.69
C TYR A 171 -3.91 7.13 -7.16
N HIS A 172 -4.16 8.33 -7.72
CA HIS A 172 -3.83 8.64 -9.11
C HIS A 172 -2.32 8.68 -9.35
N TYR A 173 -1.57 9.26 -8.42
CA TYR A 173 -0.11 9.34 -8.51
C TYR A 173 0.53 7.95 -8.40
N THR A 174 0.00 7.04 -7.56
CA THR A 174 0.48 5.65 -7.50
C THR A 174 0.33 4.97 -8.86
N ILE A 175 -0.85 4.96 -9.47
CA ILE A 175 -1.06 4.30 -10.77
C ILE A 175 -0.30 4.99 -11.89
N GLY A 176 -0.32 6.33 -11.94
CA GLY A 176 0.43 7.10 -12.92
C GLY A 176 1.92 6.81 -12.85
N SER A 177 2.47 6.69 -11.64
CA SER A 177 3.89 6.33 -11.44
C SER A 177 4.23 4.93 -11.95
N TRP A 178 3.35 3.95 -11.69
CA TRP A 178 3.51 2.59 -12.19
C TRP A 178 3.49 2.55 -13.70
N TYR A 179 2.52 3.25 -14.30
CA TYR A 179 2.37 3.32 -15.74
C TYR A 179 3.61 3.93 -16.41
N LEU A 180 4.07 5.09 -15.93
CA LEU A 180 5.24 5.78 -16.47
C LEU A 180 6.50 4.92 -16.34
N TYR A 181 6.67 4.22 -15.21
CA TYR A 181 7.81 3.34 -15.04
C TYR A 181 7.79 2.18 -16.05
N LEU A 182 6.63 1.54 -16.25
CA LEU A 182 6.50 0.37 -17.14
C LEU A 182 6.58 0.72 -18.62
N TYR A 183 5.94 1.82 -19.01
CA TYR A 183 5.62 2.10 -20.41
C TYR A 183 6.10 3.47 -20.88
N GLY A 184 6.72 4.26 -20.01
CA GLY A 184 7.16 5.62 -20.34
C GLY A 184 5.98 6.55 -20.64
N ASN A 185 6.22 7.53 -21.53
CA ASN A 185 5.27 8.60 -21.81
C ASN A 185 4.19 8.23 -22.84
N SER A 186 4.28 7.07 -23.51
CA SER A 186 3.27 6.66 -24.48
C SER A 186 2.04 6.11 -23.77
N ILE A 187 0.93 6.83 -23.80
CA ILE A 187 -0.32 6.44 -23.13
C ILE A 187 -1.13 5.52 -24.03
N ASP A 188 -1.38 4.31 -23.53
CA ASP A 188 -2.23 3.28 -24.10
C ASP A 188 -3.28 2.94 -23.05
N SER A 189 -4.56 3.13 -23.40
CA SER A 189 -5.67 2.97 -22.45
C SER A 189 -5.81 1.53 -21.96
N ILE A 190 -5.46 0.53 -22.78
CA ILE A 190 -5.54 -0.88 -22.41
C ILE A 190 -4.44 -1.20 -21.40
N LYS A 191 -3.21 -0.73 -21.65
CA LYS A 191 -2.10 -0.89 -20.71
C LYS A 191 -2.36 -0.16 -19.39
N LEU A 192 -2.90 1.05 -19.46
CA LEU A 192 -3.22 1.85 -18.27
C LEU A 192 -4.29 1.19 -17.41
N SER A 193 -5.36 0.72 -18.05
CA SER A 193 -6.41 -0.04 -17.36
C SER A 193 -5.85 -1.32 -16.72
N ALA A 194 -5.01 -2.06 -17.45
CA ALA A 194 -4.36 -3.26 -16.94
C ALA A 194 -3.45 -2.95 -15.74
N THR A 195 -2.68 -1.86 -15.75
CA THR A 195 -1.89 -1.41 -14.58
C THR A 195 -2.77 -1.09 -13.37
N ALA A 196 -3.86 -0.34 -13.58
CA ALA A 196 -4.79 0.04 -12.53
C ALA A 196 -5.49 -1.18 -11.90
N ASN A 197 -5.82 -2.20 -12.70
CA ASN A 197 -6.52 -3.41 -12.24
C ASN A 197 -5.77 -4.29 -11.25
N ILE A 198 -4.47 -4.09 -11.10
CA ILE A 198 -3.62 -4.83 -10.16
C ILE A 198 -3.69 -4.25 -8.74
N LEU A 199 -4.06 -2.96 -8.63
CA LEU A 199 -4.05 -2.27 -7.35
C LEU A 199 -5.07 -2.85 -6.35
N PRO A 200 -6.32 -3.21 -6.71
CA PRO A 200 -7.24 -3.80 -5.74
C PRO A 200 -6.73 -5.14 -5.16
N PRO A 201 -6.29 -6.14 -5.96
CA PRO A 201 -5.68 -7.36 -5.40
C PRO A 201 -4.47 -7.07 -4.49
N LEU A 202 -3.60 -6.12 -4.85
CA LEU A 202 -2.45 -5.73 -4.02
C LEU A 202 -2.91 -5.13 -2.68
N ASN A 203 -3.86 -4.21 -2.71
CA ASN A 203 -4.43 -3.61 -1.52
C ASN A 203 -5.05 -4.70 -0.61
N SER A 204 -5.59 -5.77 -1.17
CA SER A 204 -6.10 -6.89 -0.37
C SER A 204 -5.00 -7.61 0.40
N VAL A 205 -3.88 -7.90 -0.27
CA VAL A 205 -2.72 -8.52 0.38
C VAL A 205 -2.20 -7.63 1.51
N MET A 206 -2.06 -6.33 1.25
CA MET A 206 -1.57 -5.39 2.26
C MET A 206 -2.56 -5.20 3.41
N MET A 207 -3.87 -5.18 3.13
CA MET A 207 -4.92 -5.20 4.15
C MET A 207 -4.82 -6.46 5.02
N LEU A 208 -4.61 -7.63 4.40
CA LEU A 208 -4.50 -8.90 5.10
C LEU A 208 -3.28 -8.95 6.02
N ILE A 209 -2.15 -8.40 5.56
CA ILE A 209 -0.96 -8.17 6.41
C ILE A 209 -1.36 -7.28 7.59
N GLY A 210 -2.06 -6.15 7.37
CA GLY A 210 -2.54 -5.28 8.44
C GLY A 210 -3.39 -6.02 9.49
N PHE A 211 -4.35 -6.85 9.06
CA PHE A 211 -5.19 -7.63 9.98
C PHE A 211 -4.40 -8.69 10.75
N TYR A 212 -3.46 -9.38 10.10
CA TYR A 212 -2.56 -10.31 10.78
C TYR A 212 -1.75 -9.60 11.87
N MET A 213 -1.16 -8.46 11.54
CA MET A 213 -0.37 -7.67 12.46
C MET A 213 -1.20 -7.16 13.64
N LEU A 214 -2.42 -6.68 13.40
CA LEU A 214 -3.34 -6.25 14.44
C LEU A 214 -3.71 -7.42 15.37
N ALA A 215 -4.11 -8.56 14.80
CA ALA A 215 -4.49 -9.73 15.58
C ALA A 215 -3.32 -10.30 16.40
N LEU A 216 -2.10 -10.29 15.85
CA LEU A 216 -0.88 -10.66 16.56
C LEU A 216 -0.59 -9.67 17.71
N ALA A 217 -0.75 -8.37 17.45
CA ALA A 217 -0.57 -7.33 18.45
C ALA A 217 -1.59 -7.41 19.59
N LEU A 218 -2.81 -7.88 19.34
CA LEU A 218 -3.82 -8.03 20.40
C LEU A 218 -3.66 -9.36 21.16
N SER A 219 -3.43 -10.47 20.46
CA SER A 219 -3.47 -11.81 21.06
C SER A 219 -2.12 -12.33 21.58
N ASN A 220 -0.98 -11.78 21.12
CA ASN A 220 0.35 -12.40 21.26
C ASN A 220 0.44 -13.83 20.71
N ASN A 221 -0.53 -14.29 19.93
CA ASN A 221 -0.62 -15.68 19.50
C ASN A 221 -0.74 -15.74 17.97
N ARG A 222 0.32 -16.25 17.33
CA ARG A 222 0.41 -16.38 15.86
C ARG A 222 -0.66 -17.28 15.27
N ILE A 223 -1.07 -18.33 15.98
CA ILE A 223 -2.14 -19.24 15.53
C ILE A 223 -3.46 -18.47 15.49
N LEU A 224 -3.80 -17.75 16.55
CA LEU A 224 -5.03 -16.93 16.59
C LEU A 224 -4.98 -15.82 15.54
N ALA A 225 -3.83 -15.18 15.35
CA ALA A 225 -3.65 -14.17 14.30
C ALA A 225 -3.88 -14.75 12.90
N LEU A 226 -3.31 -15.93 12.61
CA LEU A 226 -3.53 -16.64 11.34
C LEU A 226 -5.00 -17.01 11.12
N VAL A 227 -5.65 -17.59 12.13
CA VAL A 227 -7.06 -18.01 12.05
C VAL A 227 -7.96 -16.80 11.81
N PHE A 228 -7.77 -15.72 12.56
CA PHE A 228 -8.49 -14.47 12.36
C PHE A 228 -8.31 -13.93 10.94
N THR A 229 -7.06 -13.87 10.49
CA THR A 229 -6.70 -13.39 9.14
C THR A 229 -7.31 -14.25 8.05
N TYR A 230 -7.35 -15.58 8.24
CA TYR A 230 -8.01 -16.51 7.33
C TYR A 230 -9.50 -16.18 7.18
N PHE A 231 -10.23 -16.02 8.29
CA PHE A 231 -11.65 -15.65 8.23
C PHE A 231 -11.87 -14.29 7.58
N VAL A 232 -11.01 -13.31 7.86
CA VAL A 232 -11.06 -12.00 7.20
C VAL A 232 -10.87 -12.12 5.68
N SER A 233 -9.97 -12.98 5.22
CA SER A 233 -9.71 -13.16 3.78
C SER A 233 -10.93 -13.69 3.01
N LEU A 234 -11.84 -14.38 3.72
CA LEU A 234 -13.06 -14.98 3.20
C LEU A 234 -14.32 -14.10 3.34
N ILE A 235 -14.22 -12.91 3.94
CA ILE A 235 -15.36 -12.01 4.06
C ILE A 235 -15.86 -11.64 2.65
N PRO A 236 -17.14 -11.92 2.31
CA PRO A 236 -17.63 -11.75 0.93
C PRO A 236 -17.44 -10.35 0.37
N ILE A 237 -17.69 -9.30 1.17
CA ILE A 237 -17.51 -7.91 0.72
C ILE A 237 -16.03 -7.59 0.39
N PHE A 238 -15.06 -8.19 1.09
CA PHE A 238 -13.64 -8.04 0.79
C PHE A 238 -13.17 -8.88 -0.38
N ILE A 239 -13.89 -9.93 -0.76
CA ILE A 239 -13.65 -10.64 -2.01
C ILE A 239 -14.11 -9.74 -3.16
N LEU A 240 -15.37 -9.29 -3.12
CA LEU A 240 -15.98 -8.49 -4.19
C LEU A 240 -15.24 -7.17 -4.42
N LYS A 241 -14.99 -6.39 -3.37
CA LYS A 241 -14.42 -5.04 -3.55
C LYS A 241 -12.93 -5.02 -3.89
N PHE A 242 -12.19 -6.11 -3.63
CA PHE A 242 -10.76 -6.17 -3.95
C PHE A 242 -10.44 -7.03 -5.18
N GLN A 243 -11.46 -7.44 -5.95
CA GLN A 243 -11.24 -8.13 -7.21
C GLN A 243 -10.53 -7.23 -8.23
N ALA A 244 -9.66 -7.83 -9.05
CA ALA A 244 -9.20 -7.16 -10.26
C ALA A 244 -10.42 -6.84 -11.12
N GLY A 245 -10.45 -5.67 -11.75
CA GLY A 245 -11.64 -5.15 -12.45
C GLY A 245 -12.46 -4.15 -11.63
N VAL A 246 -12.20 -4.04 -10.31
CA VAL A 246 -12.92 -3.15 -9.37
C VAL A 246 -11.96 -2.05 -8.88
N PHE A 247 -11.44 -1.26 -9.81
CA PHE A 247 -10.52 -0.16 -9.53
C PHE A 247 -11.27 1.02 -8.90
N GLU A 248 -11.52 0.95 -7.59
CA GLU A 248 -12.11 2.03 -6.79
C GLU A 248 -11.20 2.47 -5.63
N TYR A 249 -11.58 3.53 -4.90
CA TYR A 249 -10.83 4.03 -3.74
C TYR A 249 -10.97 3.15 -2.49
N GLN A 250 -12.08 2.43 -2.37
CA GLN A 250 -12.46 1.67 -1.18
C GLN A 250 -11.39 0.63 -0.80
N PRO A 251 -10.83 -0.18 -1.72
CA PRO A 251 -9.71 -1.09 -1.43
C PRO A 251 -8.50 -0.43 -0.78
N MET A 252 -8.07 0.71 -1.33
CA MET A 252 -6.93 1.47 -0.80
C MET A 252 -7.24 1.98 0.61
N ASN A 253 -8.45 2.50 0.83
CA ASN A 253 -8.88 3.00 2.14
C ASN A 253 -8.90 1.88 3.19
N PHE A 254 -9.50 0.73 2.89
CA PHE A 254 -9.52 -0.41 3.81
C PHE A 254 -8.13 -0.89 4.18
N PHE A 255 -7.22 -0.98 3.21
CA PHE A 255 -5.82 -1.27 3.46
C PHE A 255 -5.20 -0.24 4.42
N LEU A 256 -5.26 1.04 4.05
CA LEU A 256 -4.60 2.11 4.79
C LEU A 256 -5.14 2.23 6.23
N PHE A 257 -6.47 2.16 6.42
CA PHE A 257 -7.06 2.19 7.76
C PHE A 257 -6.65 1.00 8.61
N THR A 258 -6.69 -0.21 8.05
CA THR A 258 -6.29 -1.42 8.77
C THR A 258 -4.83 -1.36 9.18
N PHE A 259 -3.95 -0.93 8.26
CA PHE A 259 -2.52 -0.83 8.51
C PHE A 259 -2.17 0.31 9.48
N LEU A 260 -2.91 1.43 9.45
CA LEU A 260 -2.78 2.52 10.41
C LEU A 260 -3.09 2.04 11.84
N ILE A 261 -4.21 1.33 12.03
CA ILE A 261 -4.59 0.80 13.34
C ILE A 261 -3.57 -0.26 13.80
N ALA A 262 -3.19 -1.18 12.92
CA ALA A 262 -2.23 -2.24 13.24
C ALA A 262 -0.87 -1.67 13.68
N SER A 263 -0.31 -0.74 12.90
CA SER A 263 0.98 -0.10 13.20
C SER A 263 0.92 0.69 14.50
N PHE A 264 -0.17 1.40 14.77
CA PHE A 264 -0.33 2.13 16.03
C PHE A 264 -0.43 1.21 17.25
N VAL A 265 -1.24 0.15 17.20
CA VAL A 265 -1.36 -0.81 18.30
C VAL A 265 -0.02 -1.49 18.56
N LEU A 266 0.71 -1.85 17.50
CA LEU A 266 2.07 -2.38 17.62
C LEU A 266 3.03 -1.38 18.26
N TYR A 267 2.96 -0.10 17.89
CA TYR A 267 3.75 0.95 18.52
C TYR A 267 3.45 1.06 20.02
N ILE A 268 2.17 1.11 20.42
CA ILE A 268 1.79 1.18 21.84
C ILE A 268 2.38 0.01 22.64
N LYS A 269 2.37 -1.19 22.05
CA LYS A 269 2.78 -2.42 22.70
C LYS A 269 4.29 -2.63 22.76
N THR A 270 4.97 -2.33 21.66
CA THR A 270 6.41 -2.63 21.50
C THR A 270 7.30 -1.42 21.75
N LYS A 271 6.75 -0.20 21.63
CA LYS A 271 7.49 1.08 21.68
C LYS A 271 8.58 1.23 20.62
N GLU A 272 8.56 0.38 19.59
CA GLU A 272 9.53 0.42 18.50
C GLU A 272 9.25 1.61 17.56
N ILE A 273 10.27 2.44 17.32
CA ILE A 273 10.14 3.69 16.54
C ILE A 273 9.66 3.44 15.10
N ILE A 274 9.95 2.27 14.52
CA ILE A 274 9.50 1.97 13.16
C ILE A 274 7.98 1.94 13.04
N PHE A 275 7.27 1.50 14.08
CA PHE A 275 5.82 1.46 14.05
C PHE A 275 5.21 2.84 14.24
N LEU A 276 5.88 3.75 14.96
CA LEU A 276 5.51 5.17 15.00
C LEU A 276 5.68 5.83 13.62
N TYR A 277 6.80 5.57 12.95
CA TYR A 277 7.03 6.02 11.58
C TYR A 277 5.95 5.47 10.64
N SER A 278 5.70 4.16 10.69
CA SER A 278 4.67 3.49 9.88
C SER A 278 3.28 4.08 10.13
N THR A 279 2.92 4.34 11.40
CA THR A 279 1.65 4.99 11.76
C THR A 279 1.56 6.38 11.14
N SER A 280 2.60 7.21 11.30
CA SER A 280 2.62 8.59 10.82
C SER A 280 2.58 8.66 9.28
N LEU A 281 3.34 7.78 8.63
CA LEU A 281 3.36 7.63 7.19
C LEU A 281 2.01 7.19 6.65
N THR A 282 1.41 6.17 7.25
CA THR A 282 0.09 5.68 6.84
C THR A 282 -0.98 6.72 7.10
N TYR A 283 -0.89 7.50 8.18
CA TYR A 283 -1.80 8.61 8.44
C TYR A 283 -1.71 9.69 7.36
N ALA A 284 -0.51 10.08 6.95
CA ALA A 284 -0.31 10.98 5.82
C ALA A 284 -0.93 10.40 4.53
N ALA A 285 -0.73 9.10 4.28
CA ALA A 285 -1.32 8.40 3.13
C ALA A 285 -2.86 8.45 3.15
N VAL A 286 -3.45 8.23 4.32
CA VAL A 286 -4.89 8.29 4.55
C VAL A 286 -5.42 9.70 4.25
N LEU A 287 -4.73 10.76 4.70
CA LEU A 287 -5.11 12.14 4.37
C LEU A 287 -5.01 12.46 2.86
N MET A 288 -4.05 11.84 2.16
CA MET A 288 -3.82 12.05 0.73
C MET A 288 -4.63 11.10 -0.17
N GLY A 289 -5.20 10.03 0.37
CA GLY A 289 -5.81 8.94 -0.39
C GLY A 289 -7.28 8.64 -0.05
N ALA A 290 -7.77 9.03 1.12
CA ALA A 290 -9.12 8.71 1.55
C ALA A 290 -10.10 9.86 1.35
N VAL A 291 -11.29 9.52 0.86
CA VAL A 291 -12.42 10.44 0.68
C VAL A 291 -13.12 10.75 2.03
N ALA A 292 -12.88 9.95 3.08
CA ALA A 292 -13.60 9.99 4.35
C ALA A 292 -12.85 10.69 5.49
N ILE A 293 -12.53 11.98 5.31
CA ILE A 293 -11.85 12.85 6.30
C ILE A 293 -12.43 12.78 7.74
N PRO A 294 -13.76 12.71 7.96
CA PRO A 294 -14.31 12.67 9.32
C PRO A 294 -13.96 11.41 10.12
N ALA A 295 -13.88 10.25 9.47
CA ALA A 295 -13.50 9.00 10.12
C ALA A 295 -12.01 9.02 10.53
N ILE A 296 -11.17 9.68 9.75
CA ILE A 296 -9.73 9.87 9.99
C ILE A 296 -9.52 10.74 11.23
N LEU A 297 -10.26 11.85 11.31
CA LEU A 297 -10.24 12.77 12.45
C LEU A 297 -10.72 12.08 13.74
N LEU A 298 -11.79 11.30 13.66
CA LEU A 298 -12.30 10.53 14.79
C LEU A 298 -11.30 9.47 15.26
N THR A 299 -10.66 8.75 14.33
CA THR A 299 -9.64 7.74 14.66
C THR A 299 -8.44 8.39 15.35
N PHE A 300 -7.99 9.55 14.86
CA PHE A 300 -6.90 10.31 15.47
C PHE A 300 -7.24 10.84 16.87
N ILE A 301 -8.47 11.36 17.06
CA ILE A 301 -8.96 11.82 18.37
C ILE A 301 -8.97 10.64 19.36
N LEU A 302 -9.49 9.49 18.97
CA LEU A 302 -9.56 8.30 19.82
C LEU A 302 -8.16 7.77 20.17
N MET A 303 -7.25 7.73 19.19
CA MET A 303 -5.86 7.31 19.40
C MET A 303 -5.12 8.26 20.35
N THR A 304 -5.30 9.57 20.20
CA THR A 304 -4.69 10.60 21.06
C THR A 304 -5.24 10.52 22.48
N LEU A 305 -6.56 10.34 22.65
CA LEU A 305 -7.21 10.12 23.94
C LEU A 305 -6.69 8.86 24.63
N MET A 306 -6.53 7.75 23.90
CA MET A 306 -5.99 6.51 24.47
C MET A 306 -4.53 6.67 24.92
N MET A 307 -3.69 7.38 24.17
CA MET A 307 -2.32 7.67 24.60
C MET A 307 -2.28 8.57 25.83
N TYR A 308 -3.13 9.60 25.87
CA TYR A 308 -3.24 10.51 27.01
C TYR A 308 -3.65 9.77 28.29
N ILE A 309 -4.66 8.91 28.20
CA ILE A 309 -5.11 8.08 29.33
C ILE A 309 -3.97 7.18 29.80
N LYS A 310 -3.31 6.44 28.89
CA LYS A 310 -2.22 5.56 29.28
C LYS A 310 -1.07 6.30 29.95
N TYR A 311 -0.64 7.44 29.42
CA TYR A 311 0.46 8.22 30.00
C TYR A 311 0.13 8.87 31.35
N ARG A 312 -1.16 9.12 31.63
CA ARG A 312 -1.58 9.75 32.88
C ARG A 312 -1.77 8.76 34.03
N TYR A 313 -1.94 7.47 33.72
CA TYR A 313 -2.30 6.45 34.70
C TYR A 313 -1.28 5.30 34.84
N ASP A 314 -0.21 5.30 34.02
CA ASP A 314 1.03 4.53 34.23
C ASP A 314 2.14 5.48 34.72
#